data_AF-A0A3B0BZ55-F1
#
_entry.id   AF-A0A3B0BZ55-F1
#
_cell.length_a   1.000
_cell.length_b   1.000
_cell.length_c   1.000
_cell.angle_alpha   90.00
_cell.angle_beta   90.00
_cell.angle_gamma   90.00
#
_symmetry.space_group_name_H-M   'P 1'
#
loop_
_entity.id
_entity.type
_entity.pdbx_description
1 polymer ?
#
loop_
_entity_poly.entity_id
_entity_poly.type
_entity_poly.pdbx_seq_one_letter_code
_entity_poly.pdbx_strand_id
1 'polypeptide(L)'
;MTVAAPASASEGAAAPSLSCDAWRYERGTHGHGASITCYGSTFTGFAVCHQPDGYLYLRFGNRSRSGGTSIVWCDLNAEVTDAGAIPG
;
A
#
# COMPACT_ATOMS: atom_id res chain seq x y z
N MET A 1 -4.55 49.02 22.51
CA MET A 1 -3.43 48.09 22.24
C MET A 1 -4.01 46.70 22.27
N THR A 2 -4.11 46.02 21.12
CA THR A 2 -4.67 44.67 21.04
C THR A 2 -3.51 43.69 20.95
N VAL A 3 -3.37 42.81 21.94
CA VAL A 3 -2.32 41.78 21.98
C VAL A 3 -2.81 40.56 21.20
N ALA A 4 -2.08 40.16 20.16
CA ALA A 4 -2.31 38.92 19.45
C ALA A 4 -1.85 37.74 20.32
N ALA A 5 -2.75 36.77 20.56
CA ALA A 5 -2.42 35.53 21.26
C ALA A 5 -1.55 34.64 20.36
N PRO A 6 -0.53 33.94 20.90
CA PRO A 6 0.23 32.98 20.12
C PRO A 6 -0.66 31.78 19.79
N ALA A 7 -0.76 31.44 18.51
CA ALA A 7 -1.36 30.18 18.08
C ALA A 7 -0.41 29.06 18.51
N SER A 8 -0.82 28.26 19.50
CA SER A 8 -0.15 26.98 19.78
C SER A 8 -0.32 26.09 18.56
N ALA A 9 0.75 25.94 17.79
CA ALA A 9 0.85 24.88 16.80
C ALA A 9 0.93 23.57 17.60
N SER A 10 -0.16 22.81 17.60
CA SER A 10 -0.10 21.40 17.98
C SER A 10 0.81 20.72 16.96
N GLU A 11 2.05 20.43 17.37
CA GLU A 11 2.90 19.47 16.68
C GLU A 11 2.11 18.16 16.63
N GLY A 12 1.44 17.93 15.50
CA GLY A 12 0.75 16.68 15.24
C GLY A 12 1.80 15.58 15.36
N ALA A 13 1.63 14.70 16.35
CA ALA A 13 2.50 13.55 16.53
C ALA A 13 2.72 12.92 15.15
N ALA A 14 3.98 12.84 14.71
CA ALA A 14 4.34 12.28 13.43
C ALA A 14 3.63 10.92 13.32
N ALA A 15 2.74 10.78 12.33
CA ALA A 15 2.08 9.52 12.10
C ALA A 15 3.19 8.46 11.99
N PRO A 16 3.08 7.32 12.72
CA PRO A 16 4.10 6.30 12.68
C PRO A 16 4.44 5.98 11.22
N SER A 17 5.72 6.07 10.87
CA SER A 17 6.19 5.81 9.51
C SER A 17 5.77 4.40 9.10
N LEU A 18 5.05 4.27 7.98
CA LEU A 18 4.64 2.98 7.46
C LEU A 18 5.90 2.17 7.11
N SER A 19 6.06 1.01 7.73
CA SER A 19 7.15 0.07 7.47
C SER A 19 6.58 -1.22 6.92
N CYS A 20 7.06 -1.67 5.76
CA CYS A 20 6.55 -2.86 5.09
C CYS A 20 7.64 -3.91 4.96
N ASP A 21 7.25 -5.18 5.12
CA ASP A 21 8.09 -6.30 4.72
C ASP A 21 8.23 -6.34 3.20
N ALA A 22 9.25 -7.07 2.71
CA ALA A 22 9.32 -7.39 1.30
C ALA A 22 8.04 -8.14 0.87
N TRP A 23 7.41 -7.68 -0.21
CA TRP A 23 6.22 -8.32 -0.75
C TRP A 23 6.52 -9.76 -1.18
N ARG A 24 5.48 -10.61 -1.13
CA ARG A 24 5.57 -11.99 -1.58
C ARG A 24 4.71 -12.19 -2.80
N TYR A 25 5.27 -12.86 -3.79
CA TYR A 25 4.54 -13.24 -4.98
C TYR A 25 3.55 -14.36 -4.65
N GLU A 26 2.31 -14.18 -5.07
CA GLU A 26 1.20 -15.12 -4.87
C GLU A 26 0.76 -15.71 -6.21
N ARG A 27 0.46 -17.01 -6.21
CA ARG A 27 -0.15 -17.69 -7.36
C ARG A 27 -1.40 -18.41 -6.88
N GLY A 28 -2.54 -18.08 -7.47
CA GLY A 28 -3.84 -18.62 -7.07
C GLY A 28 -4.79 -18.79 -8.23
N THR A 29 -6.03 -19.17 -7.92
CA THR A 29 -7.11 -19.28 -8.92
C THR A 29 -7.47 -17.97 -9.60
N HIS A 30 -7.08 -16.85 -8.99
CA HIS A 30 -7.25 -15.49 -9.52
C HIS A 30 -6.09 -15.04 -10.42
N GLY A 31 -5.11 -15.91 -10.69
CA GLY A 31 -3.91 -15.60 -11.46
C GLY A 31 -2.72 -15.29 -10.57
N HIS A 32 -2.04 -14.18 -10.87
CA HIS A 32 -0.82 -13.74 -10.21
C HIS A 32 -1.09 -12.55 -9.30
N GLY A 33 -0.46 -12.53 -8.14
CA GLY A 33 -0.71 -11.51 -7.13
C GLY A 33 0.49 -11.23 -6.24
N ALA A 34 0.30 -10.29 -5.33
CA ALA A 34 1.27 -9.94 -4.31
C ALA A 34 0.59 -9.80 -2.96
N SER A 35 1.22 -10.35 -1.93
CA SER A 35 0.85 -10.11 -0.54
C SER A 35 1.86 -9.15 0.10
N ILE A 36 1.34 -8.12 0.78
CA ILE A 36 2.13 -7.06 1.43
C ILE A 36 1.69 -6.92 2.87
N THR A 37 2.63 -7.04 3.80
CA THR A 37 2.39 -6.82 5.25
C THR A 37 3.13 -5.57 5.67
N CYS A 38 2.42 -4.65 6.33
CA CYS A 38 2.99 -3.41 6.84
C CYS A 38 2.55 -3.13 8.27
N TYR A 39 3.36 -2.34 8.97
CA TYR A 39 3.18 -1.90 10.34
C TYR A 39 3.24 -0.38 10.43
N GLY A 40 2.65 0.19 11.48
CA GLY A 40 2.64 1.62 11.77
C GLY A 40 1.27 2.25 11.60
N SER A 41 0.63 2.10 10.44
CA SER A 41 -0.71 2.66 10.20
C SER A 41 -1.61 1.71 9.39
N THR A 42 -2.81 2.18 9.03
CA THR A 42 -3.59 1.51 8.00
C THR A 42 -3.01 1.78 6.62
N PHE A 43 -3.05 0.80 5.73
CA PHE A 43 -2.46 0.89 4.41
C PHE A 43 -3.30 0.18 3.35
N THR A 44 -3.03 0.48 2.10
CA THR A 44 -3.55 -0.26 0.93
C THR A 44 -2.36 -0.75 0.12
N GLY A 45 -2.30 -2.05 -0.16
CA GLY A 45 -1.27 -2.61 -1.04
C GLY A 45 -1.54 -2.29 -2.50
N PHE A 46 -0.49 -2.17 -3.30
CA PHE A 46 -0.58 -2.07 -4.75
C PHE A 46 0.38 -3.08 -5.43
N ALA A 47 0.05 -3.46 -6.66
CA ALA A 47 0.92 -4.24 -7.53
C ALA A 47 0.99 -3.61 -8.92
N VAL A 48 2.20 -3.56 -9.49
CA VAL A 48 2.46 -3.23 -10.88
C VAL A 48 2.36 -4.51 -11.69
N CYS A 49 1.30 -4.61 -12.48
CA CYS A 49 0.96 -5.77 -13.28
C CYS A 49 1.40 -5.55 -14.73
N HIS A 50 2.00 -6.58 -15.33
CA HIS A 50 2.41 -6.58 -16.73
C HIS A 50 1.61 -7.61 -17.51
N GLN A 51 0.82 -7.14 -18.49
CA GLN A 51 0.13 -8.00 -19.43
C GLN A 51 1.10 -8.57 -20.48
N PRO A 52 0.82 -9.76 -21.05
CA PRO A 52 1.65 -10.36 -22.08
C PRO A 52 1.76 -9.54 -23.38
N ASP A 53 0.82 -8.63 -23.63
CA ASP A 53 0.81 -7.72 -24.78
C ASP A 53 1.70 -6.48 -24.58
N GLY A 54 2.34 -6.34 -23.41
CA GLY A 54 3.24 -5.24 -23.07
C GLY A 54 2.61 -4.13 -22.22
N TYR A 55 1.31 -4.21 -21.89
CA TYR A 55 0.66 -3.17 -21.09
C TYR A 55 0.98 -3.29 -19.60
N LEU A 56 1.38 -2.17 -18.97
CA LEU A 56 1.61 -2.06 -17.54
C LEU A 56 0.45 -1.31 -16.86
N TYR A 57 -0.04 -1.85 -15.75
CA TYR A 57 -1.10 -1.22 -14.96
C TYR A 57 -0.95 -1.45 -13.47
N LEU A 58 -1.60 -0.60 -12.69
CA LEU A 58 -1.64 -0.70 -11.24
C LEU A 58 -2.95 -1.35 -10.78
N ARG A 59 -2.84 -2.26 -9.81
CA ARG A 59 -3.98 -2.79 -9.05
C ARG A 59 -3.81 -2.47 -7.58
N PHE A 60 -4.93 -2.25 -6.91
CA PHE A 60 -4.99 -2.03 -5.48
C PHE A 60 -5.66 -3.22 -4.81
N GLY A 61 -5.11 -3.62 -3.66
CA GLY A 61 -5.67 -4.66 -2.82
C GLY A 61 -6.67 -4.12 -1.81
N ASN A 62 -6.95 -4.95 -0.81
CA ASN A 62 -7.76 -4.54 0.33
C ASN A 62 -7.01 -3.56 1.23
N ARG A 63 -7.75 -2.65 1.88
CA ARG A 63 -7.21 -1.85 2.98
C ARG A 63 -6.95 -2.76 4.19
N SER A 64 -5.77 -2.66 4.77
CA SER A 64 -5.34 -3.44 5.94
C SER A 64 -4.90 -2.53 7.09
N ARG A 65 -5.06 -3.01 8.32
CA ARG A 65 -4.53 -2.34 9.51
C ARG A 65 -3.06 -2.71 9.73
N SER A 66 -2.36 -1.96 10.57
CA SER A 66 -1.00 -2.27 11.00
C SER A 66 -0.89 -3.73 11.48
N GLY A 67 0.09 -4.46 10.96
CA GLY A 67 0.31 -5.90 11.19
C GLY A 67 -0.58 -6.83 10.35
N GLY A 68 -1.49 -6.28 9.55
CA GLY A 68 -2.29 -7.04 8.60
C GLY A 68 -1.60 -7.19 7.25
N THR A 69 -2.22 -7.99 6.38
CA THR A 69 -1.74 -8.24 5.01
C THR A 69 -2.75 -7.70 3.99
N SER A 70 -2.29 -6.96 2.99
CA SER A 70 -3.06 -6.61 1.80
C SER A 70 -2.69 -7.57 0.68
N ILE A 71 -3.68 -8.20 0.04
CA ILE A 71 -3.48 -9.06 -1.13
C ILE A 71 -3.99 -8.32 -2.36
N VAL A 72 -3.13 -8.22 -3.37
CA VAL A 72 -3.42 -7.60 -4.66
C VAL A 72 -3.36 -8.66 -5.74
N TRP A 73 -4.40 -8.78 -6.56
CA TRP A 73 -4.42 -9.67 -7.72
C TRP A 73 -4.37 -8.86 -9.01
N CYS A 74 -3.47 -9.28 -9.91
CA CYS A 74 -3.51 -8.87 -11.30
C CYS A 74 -4.63 -9.61 -12.04
N ASP A 75 -5.02 -9.12 -13.20
CA ASP A 75 -5.93 -9.83 -14.10
C ASP A 75 -5.27 -11.13 -14.61
N LEU A 76 -6.10 -12.11 -14.98
CA LEU A 76 -5.76 -13.54 -15.13
C LEU A 76 -4.43 -13.91 -15.81
N ASN A 77 -3.99 -13.14 -16.81
CA ASN A 77 -2.78 -13.44 -17.59
C ASN A 77 -1.61 -12.49 -17.31
N ALA A 78 -1.77 -11.54 -16.41
CA ALA A 78 -0.75 -10.54 -16.11
C ALA A 78 0.12 -10.99 -14.94
N GLU A 79 1.41 -10.68 -15.01
CA GLU A 79 2.40 -11.00 -13.99
C GLU A 79 2.66 -9.81 -13.07
N VAL A 80 2.97 -10.07 -11.79
CA VAL A 80 3.44 -9.02 -10.89
C VAL A 80 4.91 -8.73 -11.16
N THR A 81 5.22 -7.47 -11.44
CA THR A 81 6.58 -6.99 -11.68
C THR A 81 7.16 -6.21 -10.50
N ASP A 82 6.30 -5.53 -9.75
CA ASP A 82 6.65 -4.85 -8.50
C ASP A 82 5.41 -4.71 -7.61
N ALA A 83 5.59 -4.50 -6.31
CA ALA A 83 4.51 -4.28 -5.36
C ALA A 83 4.96 -3.50 -4.13
N GLY A 84 3.99 -2.85 -3.49
CA GLY A 84 4.23 -2.04 -2.30
C GLY A 84 2.95 -1.66 -1.58
N ALA A 85 3.02 -0.64 -0.75
CA ALA A 85 1.87 -0.13 -0.02
C ALA A 85 1.89 1.40 0.10
N ILE A 86 0.70 1.97 0.16
CA ILE A 86 0.48 3.39 0.46
C ILE A 86 -0.23 3.53 1.82
N PRO A 87 0.18 4.50 2.66
CA PRO A 87 -0.57 4.85 3.87
C PRO A 87 -2.00 5.28 3.51
N GLY A 88 -2.97 4.91 4.35
CA GLY A 88 -4.39 5.21 4.15
C GLY A 88 -5.00 6.16 5.17
#